data_AF-A0A2T2VSX6-F1
#
_entry.id   AF-A0A2T2VSX6-F1
#
_cell.length_a   1.000
_cell.length_b   1.000
_cell.length_c   1.000
_cell.angle_alpha   90.00
_cell.angle_beta   90.00
_cell.angle_gamma   90.00
#
_symmetry.space_group_name_H-M   'P 1'
#
loop_
_entity.id
_entity.type
_entity.pdbx_description
1 polymer ?
#
loop_
_entity_poly.entity_id
_entity_poly.type
_entity_poly.pdbx_seq_one_letter_code
_entity_poly.pdbx_strand_id
1 'polypeptide(L)'
;GFWGNDLESKKSDAFNLNQKIYKRFYEFKDFQFVVAVEDGYQEEIAKVISELEEGVGTDMIKWNFIFGSAEQIQNLFLSLESDINLSPKQSTSTVFIVDREANLRGRDDDEDVGTLFGYDASSVASLNNKMTDDVKVILAEYRLALKKNNANRQK
;
A
#
# COMPACT_ATOMS: atom_id res chain seq x y z
N GLY A 1 4.14 -0.58 -0.38
CA GLY A 1 4.56 -1.77 0.39
C GLY A 1 5.98 -2.13 0.00
N PHE A 2 6.67 -2.91 0.82
CA PHE A 2 8.08 -3.28 0.62
C PHE A 2 8.24 -4.80 0.73
N TRP A 3 8.42 -5.48 -0.40
CA TRP A 3 8.52 -6.94 -0.46
C TRP A 3 9.95 -7.41 -0.70
N GLY A 4 10.83 -6.55 -1.23
CA GLY A 4 12.24 -6.87 -1.44
C GLY A 4 12.39 -8.15 -2.24
N ASN A 5 13.13 -9.13 -1.70
CA ASN A 5 13.29 -10.46 -2.29
C ASN A 5 12.48 -11.57 -1.59
N ASP A 6 11.52 -11.21 -0.73
CA ASP A 6 10.76 -12.16 0.08
C ASP A 6 9.36 -12.46 -0.47
N LEU A 7 9.24 -12.65 -1.78
CA LEU A 7 7.95 -12.68 -2.47
C LEU A 7 7.00 -13.77 -1.97
N GLU A 8 7.52 -14.95 -1.67
CA GLU A 8 6.72 -16.09 -1.21
C GLU A 8 6.03 -15.80 0.13
N SER A 9 6.73 -15.16 1.09
CA SER A 9 6.14 -14.80 2.38
C SER A 9 5.07 -13.72 2.24
N LYS A 10 5.18 -12.88 1.19
CA LYS A 10 4.27 -11.77 0.91
C LYS A 10 3.02 -12.15 0.13
N LYS A 11 2.88 -13.41 -0.31
CA LYS A 11 1.63 -13.92 -0.87
C LYS A 11 0.44 -13.78 0.09
N SER A 12 0.65 -14.07 1.38
CA SER A 12 -0.41 -13.93 2.39
C SER A 12 -0.81 -12.47 2.59
N ASP A 13 0.17 -11.57 2.69
CA ASP A 13 -0.04 -10.12 2.78
C ASP A 13 -0.81 -9.61 1.55
N ALA A 14 -0.42 -10.05 0.35
CA ALA A 14 -1.07 -9.70 -0.89
C ALA A 14 -2.53 -10.14 -0.95
N PHE A 15 -2.81 -11.38 -0.53
CA PHE A 15 -4.17 -11.89 -0.42
C PHE A 15 -5.02 -11.07 0.55
N ASN A 16 -4.49 -10.78 1.74
CA ASN A 16 -5.20 -10.01 2.75
C ASN A 16 -5.51 -8.58 2.27
N LEU A 17 -4.51 -7.90 1.72
CA LEU A 17 -4.66 -6.57 1.14
C LEU A 17 -5.68 -6.58 0.01
N ASN A 18 -5.66 -7.61 -0.83
CA ASN A 18 -6.62 -7.73 -1.92
C ASN A 18 -8.06 -7.85 -1.39
N GLN A 19 -8.29 -8.78 -0.46
CA GLN A 19 -9.63 -9.07 0.08
C GLN A 19 -10.20 -7.93 0.94
N LYS A 20 -9.35 -7.21 1.68
CA LYS A 20 -9.81 -6.22 2.66
C LYS A 20 -9.79 -4.80 2.14
N ILE A 21 -8.86 -4.48 1.24
CA ILE A 21 -8.65 -3.10 0.78
C ILE A 21 -8.87 -3.02 -0.72
N TYR A 22 -8.07 -3.69 -1.54
CA TYR A 22 -8.05 -3.49 -2.98
C TYR A 22 -9.44 -3.70 -3.62
N LYS A 23 -10.09 -4.84 -3.39
CA LYS A 23 -11.44 -5.13 -3.93
C LYS A 23 -12.49 -4.06 -3.61
N ARG A 24 -12.34 -3.35 -2.49
CA ARG A 24 -13.28 -2.31 -2.06
C ARG A 24 -13.03 -0.96 -2.75
N PHE A 25 -11.80 -0.70 -3.18
CA PHE A 25 -11.37 0.64 -3.62
C PHE A 25 -10.74 0.68 -5.02
N TYR A 26 -10.50 -0.46 -5.68
CA TYR A 26 -9.82 -0.50 -6.98
C TYR A 26 -10.58 0.25 -8.09
N GLU A 27 -11.90 0.42 -7.99
CA GLU A 27 -12.68 1.21 -8.96
C GLU A 27 -12.36 2.72 -8.89
N PHE A 28 -11.78 3.21 -7.80
CA PHE A 28 -11.37 4.60 -7.69
C PHE A 28 -10.21 4.87 -8.64
N LYS A 29 -10.42 5.76 -9.61
CA LYS A 29 -9.46 6.07 -10.69
C LYS A 29 -8.02 6.24 -10.19
N ASP A 30 -7.87 6.93 -9.08
CA ASP A 30 -6.58 7.41 -8.58
C ASP A 30 -6.00 6.59 -7.42
N PHE A 31 -6.67 5.49 -7.07
CA PHE A 31 -6.20 4.54 -6.07
C PHE A 31 -5.30 3.48 -6.72
N GLN A 32 -4.13 3.24 -6.15
CA GLN A 32 -3.19 2.23 -6.64
C GLN A 32 -2.40 1.64 -5.47
N PHE A 33 -1.92 0.42 -5.64
CA PHE A 33 -0.88 -0.15 -4.81
C PHE A 33 0.46 -0.01 -5.52
N VAL A 34 1.48 0.43 -4.76
CA VAL A 34 2.86 0.46 -5.22
C VAL A 34 3.68 -0.41 -4.29
N VAL A 35 4.40 -1.37 -4.86
CA VAL A 35 5.20 -2.35 -4.12
C VAL A 35 6.65 -2.28 -4.59
N ALA A 36 7.57 -2.05 -3.66
CA ALA A 36 9.00 -2.11 -3.91
C ALA A 36 9.49 -3.56 -3.83
N VAL A 37 10.16 -4.00 -4.90
CA VAL A 37 10.69 -5.35 -5.09
C VAL A 37 12.16 -5.25 -5.50
N GLU A 38 12.98 -6.21 -5.10
CA GLU A 38 14.38 -6.23 -5.49
C GLU A 38 14.54 -6.50 -7.00
N ASP A 39 15.50 -5.83 -7.63
CA ASP A 39 15.82 -6.06 -9.04
C ASP A 39 16.25 -7.53 -9.27
N GLY A 40 15.81 -8.13 -10.38
CA GLY A 40 15.97 -9.55 -10.69
C GLY A 40 14.76 -10.43 -10.37
N TYR A 41 13.76 -9.90 -9.64
CA TYR A 41 12.54 -10.62 -9.25
C TYR A 41 11.30 -10.30 -10.11
N GLN A 42 11.45 -9.59 -11.23
CA GLN A 42 10.37 -9.17 -12.14
C GLN A 42 9.49 -10.33 -12.61
N GLU A 43 10.11 -11.44 -13.03
CA GLU A 43 9.37 -12.60 -13.52
C GLU A 43 8.65 -13.34 -12.39
N GLU A 44 9.27 -13.41 -11.21
CA GLU A 44 8.69 -14.08 -10.06
C GLU A 44 7.48 -13.31 -9.54
N ILE A 45 7.58 -11.98 -9.39
CA ILE A 45 6.45 -11.16 -8.95
C ILE A 45 5.29 -11.19 -9.96
N ALA A 46 5.59 -11.20 -11.26
CA ALA A 46 4.56 -11.31 -12.30
C ALA A 46 3.78 -12.64 -12.17
N LYS A 47 4.47 -13.75 -11.90
CA LYS A 47 3.83 -15.05 -11.65
C LYS A 47 2.97 -15.01 -10.39
N VAL A 48 3.51 -14.49 -9.28
CA VAL A 48 2.78 -14.39 -8.01
C VAL A 48 1.48 -13.58 -8.15
N ILE A 49 1.52 -12.48 -8.89
CA ILE A 49 0.35 -11.63 -9.09
C ILE A 49 -0.66 -12.28 -10.03
N SER A 50 -0.19 -12.95 -11.10
CA SER A 50 -1.07 -13.71 -11.99
C SER A 50 -1.79 -14.84 -11.24
N GLU A 51 -1.07 -15.62 -10.42
CA GLU A 51 -1.65 -16.67 -9.59
C GLU A 51 -2.67 -16.11 -8.58
N LEU A 52 -2.35 -14.97 -7.97
CA LEU A 52 -3.24 -14.32 -7.03
C LEU A 52 -4.51 -13.79 -7.71
N GLU A 53 -4.38 -13.17 -8.87
CA GLU A 53 -5.49 -12.65 -9.68
C GLU A 53 -6.48 -13.76 -10.06
N GLU A 54 -5.96 -14.92 -10.52
CA GLU A 54 -6.76 -16.11 -10.80
C GLU A 54 -7.48 -16.62 -9.55
N GLY A 55 -6.79 -16.69 -8.41
CA GLY A 55 -7.36 -17.21 -7.16
C GLY A 55 -8.40 -16.30 -6.51
N VAL A 56 -8.30 -14.99 -6.72
CA VAL A 56 -9.20 -14.00 -6.08
C VAL A 56 -10.31 -13.49 -6.99
N GLY A 57 -10.21 -13.66 -8.31
CA GLY A 57 -11.20 -13.21 -9.28
C GLY A 57 -11.40 -11.70 -9.28
N THR A 58 -10.33 -10.92 -9.17
CA THR A 58 -10.39 -9.44 -9.21
C THR A 58 -9.23 -8.91 -10.00
N ASP A 59 -9.53 -8.01 -10.94
CA ASP A 59 -8.57 -7.36 -11.82
C ASP A 59 -7.48 -6.62 -11.00
N MET A 60 -6.25 -7.12 -11.05
CA MET A 60 -5.12 -6.59 -10.30
C MET A 60 -4.35 -5.48 -11.02
N ILE A 61 -4.91 -4.87 -12.08
CA ILE A 61 -4.27 -3.83 -12.90
C ILE A 61 -3.69 -2.62 -12.14
N LYS A 62 -4.16 -2.33 -10.92
CA LYS A 62 -3.65 -1.22 -10.10
C LYS A 62 -2.61 -1.64 -9.07
N TRP A 63 -2.09 -2.86 -9.17
CA TRP A 63 -0.87 -3.28 -8.49
C TRP A 63 0.34 -2.91 -9.35
N ASN A 64 1.05 -1.87 -8.93
CA ASN A 64 2.27 -1.41 -9.58
C ASN A 64 3.49 -1.85 -8.79
N PHE A 65 4.54 -2.24 -9.51
CA PHE A 65 5.79 -2.71 -8.94
C PHE A 65 6.93 -1.79 -9.37
N ILE A 66 7.74 -1.39 -8.40
CA ILE A 66 8.98 -0.68 -8.64
C ILE A 66 10.15 -1.59 -8.25
N PHE A 67 11.18 -1.60 -9.09
CA PHE A 67 12.34 -2.47 -8.94
C PHE A 67 13.55 -1.63 -8.59
N GLY A 68 14.37 -2.13 -7.66
CA GLY A 68 15.59 -1.45 -7.25
C GLY A 68 16.52 -2.37 -6.48
N SER A 69 17.75 -1.92 -6.30
CA SER A 69 18.71 -2.58 -5.41
C SER A 69 18.24 -2.55 -3.95
N ALA A 70 18.76 -3.45 -3.12
CA ALA A 70 18.50 -3.46 -1.70
C ALA A 70 18.72 -2.09 -1.03
N GLU A 71 19.77 -1.37 -1.42
CA GLU A 71 20.08 -0.03 -0.91
C GLU A 71 19.00 0.99 -1.30
N GLN A 72 18.53 0.98 -2.55
CA GLN A 72 17.47 1.89 -3.00
C GLN A 72 16.14 1.63 -2.28
N ILE A 73 15.81 0.36 -2.04
CA ILE A 73 14.61 -0.03 -1.28
C ILE A 73 14.72 0.46 0.17
N GLN A 74 15.87 0.23 0.80
CA GLN A 74 16.15 0.70 2.16
C GLN A 74 16.06 2.24 2.25
N ASN A 75 16.67 2.97 1.31
CA ASN A 75 16.64 4.43 1.29
C ASN A 75 15.22 4.98 1.08
N LEU A 76 14.45 4.36 0.18
CA LEU A 76 13.03 4.71 0.00
C LEU A 76 12.24 4.48 1.29
N PHE A 77 12.45 3.34 1.95
CA PHE A 77 11.78 3.03 3.21
C PHE A 77 12.12 4.02 4.32
N LEU A 78 13.40 4.38 4.47
CA LEU A 78 13.85 5.36 5.48
C LEU A 78 13.24 6.75 5.26
N SER A 79 12.94 7.13 4.00
CA SER A 79 12.26 8.39 3.69
C SER A 79 10.82 8.48 4.23
N LEU A 80 10.24 7.34 4.63
CA LEU A 80 8.93 7.29 5.29
C LEU A 80 9.01 7.55 6.81
N GLU A 81 10.21 7.72 7.37
CA GLU A 81 10.44 8.05 8.78
C GLU A 81 9.70 7.10 9.77
N SER A 82 9.59 5.83 9.40
CA SER A 82 8.92 4.79 10.20
C SER A 82 9.82 4.28 11.32
N ASP A 83 9.20 3.83 12.42
CA ASP A 83 9.83 3.27 13.61
C ASP A 83 10.19 1.77 13.47
N ILE A 84 9.71 1.13 12.40
CA ILE A 84 10.01 -0.27 12.07
C ILE A 84 11.20 -0.39 11.13
N ASN A 85 11.81 -1.59 11.08
CA ASN A 85 12.92 -1.89 10.18
C ASN A 85 12.50 -2.92 9.12
N LEU A 86 13.12 -2.85 7.94
CA LEU A 86 13.03 -3.92 6.96
C LEU A 86 13.76 -5.17 7.45
N SER A 87 13.28 -6.34 7.02
CA SER A 87 13.98 -7.61 7.20
C SER A 87 15.31 -7.62 6.40
N PRO A 88 16.21 -8.60 6.64
CA PRO A 88 17.40 -8.79 5.80
C PRO A 88 17.09 -8.97 4.31
N LYS A 89 15.86 -9.37 3.99
CA LYS A 89 15.32 -9.52 2.64
C LYS A 89 14.71 -8.23 2.06
N GLN A 90 14.92 -7.09 2.73
CA GLN A 90 14.34 -5.79 2.36
C GLN A 90 12.81 -5.79 2.34
N SER A 91 12.21 -6.60 3.22
CA SER A 91 10.76 -6.85 3.24
C SER A 91 10.15 -6.48 4.59
N THR A 92 8.88 -6.06 4.57
CA THR A 92 8.05 -5.92 5.78
C THR A 92 6.59 -6.20 5.43
N SER A 93 5.81 -6.64 6.41
CA SER A 93 4.35 -6.75 6.29
C SER A 93 3.65 -5.41 6.53
N THR A 94 4.38 -4.39 7.00
CA THR A 94 3.82 -3.05 7.16
C THR A 94 3.66 -2.36 5.81
N VAL A 95 2.45 -1.86 5.55
CA VAL A 95 2.14 -1.03 4.40
C VAL A 95 1.76 0.38 4.84
N PHE A 96 1.93 1.32 3.94
CA PHE A 96 1.75 2.74 4.22
C PHE A 96 0.72 3.33 3.25
N ILE A 97 0.02 4.37 3.69
CA ILE A 97 -0.83 5.17 2.81
C ILE A 97 -0.10 6.48 2.52
N VAL A 98 0.08 6.80 1.25
CA VAL A 98 0.68 8.04 0.79
C VAL A 98 -0.36 8.77 -0.04
N ASP A 99 -0.61 10.05 0.27
CA ASP A 99 -1.53 10.87 -0.50
C ASP A 99 -0.88 11.44 -1.78
N ARG A 100 -1.62 12.27 -2.51
CA ARG A 100 -1.14 12.87 -3.76
C ARG A 100 -0.11 13.98 -3.59
N GLU A 101 0.01 14.52 -2.38
CA GLU A 101 0.98 15.54 -2.02
C GLU A 101 2.27 14.89 -1.46
N ALA A 102 2.37 13.55 -1.59
CA ALA A 102 3.45 12.73 -1.06
C ALA A 102 3.56 12.73 0.47
N ASN A 103 2.47 13.08 1.17
CA ASN A 103 2.44 12.99 2.62
C ASN A 103 2.09 11.57 3.06
N LEU A 104 2.80 11.09 4.08
CA LEU A 104 2.48 9.86 4.78
C LEU A 104 1.21 10.07 5.62
N ARG A 105 0.22 9.21 5.42
CA ARG A 105 -1.06 9.26 6.15
C ARG A 105 -1.08 8.12 7.16
N GLY A 106 -1.21 8.48 8.44
CA GLY A 106 -1.27 7.56 9.57
C GLY A 106 -2.37 8.01 10.54
N ARG A 107 -2.37 7.41 11.72
CA ARG A 107 -3.22 7.83 12.83
C ARG A 107 -2.42 8.72 13.76
N ASP A 108 -2.93 9.92 13.99
CA ASP A 108 -2.29 10.94 14.83
C ASP A 108 -2.70 10.81 16.31
N ASP A 109 -3.70 9.96 16.61
CA ASP A 109 -4.45 9.93 17.88
C ASP A 109 -4.76 8.49 18.37
N ASP A 110 -3.87 7.52 18.13
CA ASP A 110 -4.03 6.16 18.67
C ASP A 110 -3.46 6.14 20.12
N GLU A 111 -4.34 6.18 21.13
CA GLU A 111 -4.02 6.30 22.57
C GLU A 111 -3.08 5.19 23.11
N ASP A 112 -2.90 4.08 22.39
CA ASP A 112 -2.12 2.93 22.84
C ASP A 112 -0.64 2.93 22.39
N VAL A 113 -0.29 3.56 21.25
CA VAL A 113 1.05 3.38 20.61
C VAL A 113 1.49 4.57 19.73
N GLY A 114 1.46 5.80 20.21
CA GLY A 114 2.07 6.95 19.50
C GLY A 114 1.63 7.15 18.03
N THR A 115 2.42 7.90 17.24
CA THR A 115 2.10 8.17 15.82
C THR A 115 2.33 6.93 14.96
N LEU A 116 1.24 6.26 14.56
CA LEU A 116 1.30 4.97 13.88
C LEU A 116 1.30 5.20 12.36
N PHE A 117 2.50 5.28 11.80
CA PHE A 117 2.71 5.38 10.36
C PHE A 117 2.84 3.97 9.77
N GLY A 118 1.74 3.22 9.63
CA GLY A 118 1.76 1.92 8.94
C GLY A 118 0.68 0.94 9.36
N TYR A 119 0.35 -0.01 8.50
CA TYR A 119 -0.66 -1.04 8.73
C TYR A 119 -0.05 -2.40 8.48
N ASP A 120 -0.16 -3.30 9.44
CA ASP A 120 0.27 -4.68 9.26
C ASP A 120 -0.68 -5.43 8.29
N ALA A 121 -0.18 -5.77 7.12
CA ALA A 121 -0.90 -6.51 6.07
C ALA A 121 -1.09 -8.00 6.38
N SER A 122 -0.32 -8.55 7.32
CA SER A 122 -0.52 -9.93 7.79
C SER A 122 -1.74 -10.02 8.72
N SER A 123 -2.11 -8.90 9.36
CA SER A 123 -3.24 -8.80 10.28
C SER A 123 -4.52 -8.35 9.58
N VAL A 124 -5.44 -9.28 9.36
CA VAL A 124 -6.77 -8.99 8.83
C VAL A 124 -7.53 -7.96 9.68
N ALA A 125 -7.35 -7.99 11.00
CA ALA A 125 -7.96 -7.02 11.92
C ALA A 125 -7.40 -5.61 11.72
N SER A 126 -6.07 -5.49 11.56
CA SER A 126 -5.41 -4.22 11.23
C SER A 126 -5.98 -3.62 9.94
N LEU A 127 -6.08 -4.42 8.88
CA LEU A 127 -6.60 -3.94 7.60
C LEU A 127 -8.10 -3.57 7.68
N ASN A 128 -8.92 -4.40 8.32
CA ASN A 128 -10.36 -4.19 8.33
C ASN A 128 -10.80 -3.06 9.28
N ASN A 129 -10.17 -2.93 10.44
CA ASN A 129 -10.59 -2.00 11.49
C ASN A 129 -9.80 -0.70 11.48
N LYS A 130 -8.59 -0.70 10.87
CA LYS A 130 -7.76 0.51 10.76
C LYS A 130 -7.70 1.01 9.32
N MET A 131 -6.94 0.31 8.47
CA MET A 131 -6.62 0.78 7.12
C MET A 131 -7.86 1.06 6.25
N THR A 132 -8.90 0.24 6.36
CA THR A 132 -10.15 0.42 5.60
C THR A 132 -10.77 1.79 5.84
N ASP A 133 -10.86 2.22 7.10
CA ASP A 133 -11.52 3.49 7.43
C ASP A 133 -10.65 4.67 7.05
N ASP A 134 -9.34 4.57 7.23
CA ASP A 134 -8.39 5.61 6.87
C ASP A 134 -8.35 5.82 5.34
N VAL A 135 -8.41 4.74 4.55
CA VAL A 135 -8.58 4.83 3.08
C VAL A 135 -9.90 5.51 2.70
N LYS A 136 -11.01 5.22 3.39
CA LYS A 136 -12.30 5.91 3.11
C LYS A 136 -12.21 7.40 3.36
N VAL A 137 -11.60 7.81 4.47
CA VAL A 137 -11.44 9.23 4.83
C VAL A 137 -10.64 9.95 3.74
N ILE A 138 -9.49 9.42 3.36
CA ILE A 138 -8.62 10.01 2.32
C ILE A 138 -9.34 10.11 0.98
N LEU A 139 -10.08 9.07 0.58
CA LEU A 139 -10.85 9.09 -0.65
C LEU A 139 -12.01 10.10 -0.60
N ALA A 140 -12.62 10.33 0.56
CA ALA A 140 -13.65 11.35 0.75
C ALA A 140 -13.08 12.77 0.68
N GLU A 141 -11.95 13.03 1.37
CA GLU A 141 -11.20 14.29 1.29
C GLU A 141 -10.81 14.61 -0.15
N TYR A 142 -10.28 13.62 -0.86
CA TYR A 142 -9.90 13.73 -2.26
C TYR A 142 -11.09 14.09 -3.16
N ARG A 143 -12.24 13.42 -2.99
CA ARG A 143 -13.48 13.74 -3.73
C ARG A 143 -13.96 15.17 -3.47
N LEU A 144 -13.85 15.65 -2.23
CA LEU A 144 -14.23 17.02 -1.87
C LEU A 144 -13.30 18.05 -2.52
N ALA A 145 -11.99 17.82 -2.49
CA ALA A 145 -11.00 18.69 -3.12
C ALA A 145 -11.21 18.78 -4.65
N LEU A 146 -11.45 17.65 -5.32
CA LEU A 146 -11.78 17.63 -6.75
C LEU A 146 -13.02 18.45 -7.10
N LYS A 147 -14.10 18.31 -6.31
CA LYS A 147 -15.34 19.07 -6.52
C LYS A 147 -15.10 20.57 -6.39
N LYS A 148 -14.35 21.01 -5.38
CA LYS A 148 -13.99 22.43 -5.19
C LYS A 148 -13.17 22.97 -6.36
N ASN A 149 -12.18 22.21 -6.84
CA ASN A 149 -11.33 22.61 -7.95
C ASN A 149 -12.08 22.71 -9.28
N ASN A 150 -13.01 21.77 -9.55
CA ASN A 150 -13.82 21.82 -10.76
C ASN A 150 -14.84 22.97 -10.72
N ALA A 151 -15.40 23.29 -9.55
CA ALA A 151 -16.30 24.45 -9.39
C ALA A 151 -15.59 25.80 -9.60
N ASN A 152 -14.31 25.90 -9.19
CA ASN A 152 -13.52 27.12 -9.39
C ASN A 152 -13.00 27.29 -10.83
N ARG A 153 -12.85 26.21 -11.61
CA ARG A 153 -12.42 26.27 -13.02
C ARG A 153 -13.53 26.68 -14.00
N GLN A 154 -14.79 26.67 -13.57
CA GLN A 154 -15.95 27.06 -14.39
C GLN A 154 -16.39 28.51 -14.16
N LYS A 155 -15.65 29.29 -13.38
CA LYS A 155 -15.82 30.74 -13.21
C LYS A 155 -14.70 31.48 -13.91
#